data_AF-A0A6C2UUP7-F1
#
_entry.id   AF-A0A6C2UUP7-F1
#
_cell.length_a   1.000
_cell.length_b   1.000
_cell.length_c   1.000
_cell.angle_alpha   90.00
_cell.angle_beta   90.00
_cell.angle_gamma   90.00
#
_symmetry.space_group_name_H-M   'P 1'
#
loop_
_entity.id
_entity.type
_entity.pdbx_description
1 polymer ?
#
loop_
_entity_poly.entity_id
_entity_poly.type
_entity_poly.pdbx_seq_one_letter_code
_entity_poly.pdbx_strand_id
1 'polypeptide(L)'
;MLMKVFNKGQVVIPAQIRKDMDLQVGDMLDVSIDAKRSCIELKKTELKSAQLAGSLAAYATAKPFPSRRQMHEAFALGMSNET
;
A
#
# COMPACT_ATOMS: atom_id res chain seq x y z
N MET A 1 4.21 -20.49 -22.63
CA MET A 1 2.74 -20.38 -22.44
C MET A 1 2.28 -19.07 -23.07
N LEU A 2 1.30 -19.10 -23.98
CA LEU A 2 0.83 -17.92 -24.71
C LEU A 2 -0.49 -17.43 -24.14
N MET A 3 -0.54 -16.18 -23.71
CA MET A 3 -1.73 -15.54 -23.15
C MET A 3 -2.22 -14.42 -24.06
N LYS A 4 -3.53 -14.20 -24.07
CA LYS A 4 -4.15 -13.09 -24.80
C LYS A 4 -4.27 -11.88 -23.88
N VAL A 5 -4.02 -10.69 -24.44
CA VAL A 5 -4.37 -9.42 -23.80
C VAL A 5 -5.88 -9.19 -23.96
N PHE A 6 -6.57 -9.07 -22.84
CA PHE A 6 -7.99 -8.72 -22.77
C PHE A 6 -8.17 -7.20 -22.80
N ASN A 7 -9.44 -6.76 -22.77
CA ASN A 7 -9.77 -5.35 -22.74
C ASN A 7 -9.04 -4.61 -21.61
N LYS A 8 -8.73 -3.33 -21.85
CA LYS A 8 -8.02 -2.46 -20.91
C LYS A 8 -6.61 -2.95 -20.51
N GLY A 9 -5.96 -3.77 -21.36
CA GLY A 9 -4.60 -4.25 -21.11
C GLY A 9 -4.49 -5.35 -20.05
N GLN A 10 -5.61 -5.99 -19.70
CA GLN A 10 -5.61 -7.06 -18.70
C GLN A 10 -5.01 -8.35 -19.27
N VAL A 11 -4.24 -9.06 -18.46
CA VAL A 11 -3.74 -10.41 -18.77
C VAL A 11 -4.15 -11.35 -17.66
N VAL A 12 -4.72 -12.49 -18.03
CA VAL A 12 -5.14 -13.51 -17.07
C VAL A 12 -3.92 -14.26 -16.57
N ILE A 13 -3.71 -14.28 -15.24
CA ILE A 13 -2.70 -15.13 -14.60
C ILE A 13 -3.30 -16.53 -14.42
N PRO A 14 -2.76 -17.56 -15.10
CA PRO A 14 -3.31 -18.92 -15.04
C PRO A 14 -3.29 -19.51 -13.63
N ALA A 15 -4.20 -20.45 -13.38
CA ALA A 15 -4.36 -21.06 -12.06
C ALA A 15 -3.06 -21.66 -11.50
N GLN A 16 -2.20 -22.22 -12.36
CA GLN A 16 -0.92 -22.78 -11.93
C GLN A 16 0.02 -21.70 -11.39
N ILE A 17 0.23 -20.60 -12.13
CA ILE A 17 1.06 -19.48 -11.67
C ILE A 17 0.51 -18.87 -10.38
N ARG A 18 -0.81 -18.74 -10.27
CA ARG A 18 -1.42 -18.25 -9.02
C ARG A 18 -1.12 -19.15 -7.82
N LYS A 19 -1.12 -20.48 -7.99
CA LYS A 19 -0.75 -21.40 -6.91
C LYS A 19 0.73 -21.30 -6.56
N ASP A 20 1.59 -21.25 -7.58
CA ASP A 20 3.05 -21.20 -7.40
C ASP A 20 3.50 -19.89 -6.73
N MET A 21 2.77 -18.80 -6.95
CA MET A 21 3.02 -17.48 -6.36
C MET A 21 2.11 -17.12 -5.17
N ASP A 22 1.27 -18.06 -4.70
CA ASP A 22 0.27 -17.86 -3.65
C ASP A 22 -0.59 -16.59 -3.86
N LEU A 23 -1.11 -16.39 -5.08
CA LEU A 23 -1.92 -15.22 -5.43
C LEU A 23 -3.41 -15.49 -5.25
N GLN A 24 -4.06 -14.64 -4.47
CA GLN A 24 -5.50 -14.66 -4.25
C GLN A 24 -6.19 -13.48 -4.95
N VAL A 25 -7.50 -13.61 -5.17
CA VAL A 25 -8.30 -12.52 -5.74
C VAL A 25 -8.38 -11.40 -4.71
N GLY A 26 -7.98 -10.19 -5.10
CA GLY A 26 -7.91 -9.03 -4.22
C GLY A 26 -6.50 -8.74 -3.69
N ASP A 27 -5.53 -9.61 -3.95
CA ASP A 27 -4.13 -9.33 -3.61
C ASP A 27 -3.60 -8.12 -4.37
N MET A 28 -2.85 -7.29 -3.66
CA MET A 28 -2.12 -6.18 -4.24
C MET A 28 -0.75 -6.67 -4.75
N LEU A 29 -0.41 -6.26 -5.97
CA LEU A 29 0.84 -6.60 -6.63
C LEU A 29 1.63 -5.34 -6.93
N ASP A 30 2.92 -5.38 -6.67
CA ASP A 30 3.87 -4.43 -7.21
C ASP A 30 4.26 -4.88 -8.63
N VAL A 31 4.30 -3.93 -9.55
CA VAL A 31 4.47 -4.17 -10.99
C VAL A 31 5.59 -3.30 -11.51
N SER A 32 6.67 -3.92 -11.97
CA SER A 32 7.80 -3.22 -12.58
C SER A 32 8.02 -3.69 -14.03
N ILE A 33 8.60 -2.80 -14.83
CA ILE A 33 8.95 -3.10 -16.22
C ILE A 33 10.46 -3.28 -16.29
N ASP A 34 10.92 -4.46 -16.66
CA ASP A 34 12.30 -4.69 -17.05
C ASP A 34 12.42 -4.51 -18.57
N ALA A 35 12.85 -3.31 -18.98
CA ALA A 35 13.06 -2.98 -20.38
C ALA A 35 14.22 -3.77 -21.02
N LYS A 36 15.19 -4.26 -20.24
CA LYS A 36 16.32 -5.04 -20.77
C LYS A 36 15.88 -6.44 -21.17
N ARG A 37 15.01 -7.05 -20.34
CA ARG A 37 14.45 -8.38 -20.60
C ARG A 37 13.13 -8.34 -21.36
N SER A 38 12.58 -7.15 -21.59
CA SER A 38 11.26 -6.94 -22.20
C SER A 38 10.16 -7.72 -21.49
N CYS A 39 10.18 -7.69 -20.15
CA CYS A 39 9.20 -8.39 -19.33
C CYS A 39 8.61 -7.49 -18.24
N ILE A 40 7.45 -7.90 -17.73
CA ILE A 40 6.81 -7.30 -16.57
C ILE A 40 7.07 -8.22 -15.39
N GLU A 41 7.64 -7.68 -14.32
CA GLU A 41 7.83 -8.43 -13.08
C GLU A 41 6.69 -8.11 -12.13
N LEU A 42 6.14 -9.17 -11.52
CA LEU A 42 5.06 -9.09 -10.55
C LEU A 42 5.59 -9.56 -9.19
N LYS A 43 5.39 -8.75 -8.16
CA LYS A 43 5.77 -9.10 -6.79
C LYS A 43 4.59 -8.94 -5.85
N LYS A 44 4.31 -9.96 -5.04
CA LYS A 44 3.28 -9.88 -3.99
C LYS A 44 3.70 -8.81 -2.99
N THR A 45 2.83 -7.82 -2.77
CA THR A 45 3.11 -6.77 -1.80
C THR A 45 2.60 -7.19 -0.44
N GLU A 46 3.47 -7.22 0.56
CA GLU A 46 3.05 -7.24 1.95
C GLU A 46 2.87 -5.79 2.37
N LEU A 47 1.67 -5.24 2.19
CA LEU A 47 1.33 -3.95 2.79
C LEU A 47 1.30 -4.12 4.32
N LYS A 48 2.47 -4.01 4.95
CA LYS A 48 2.58 -3.77 6.38
C LYS A 48 2.07 -2.36 6.60
N SER A 49 0.78 -2.23 6.88
CA SER A 49 0.11 -0.99 7.30
C SER A 49 0.90 -0.26 8.41
N ALA A 50 1.72 -0.98 9.19
CA ALA A 50 2.68 -0.44 10.13
C ALA A 50 3.75 0.50 9.52
N GLN A 51 4.18 0.31 8.26
CA GLN A 51 5.22 1.12 7.63
C GLN A 51 4.72 2.43 7.01
N LEU A 52 3.43 2.52 6.68
CA LEU A 52 2.83 3.74 6.12
C LEU A 52 2.77 4.87 7.14
N ALA A 53 2.83 4.55 8.44
CA ALA A 53 2.88 5.54 9.51
C ALA A 53 4.26 6.17 9.73
N GLY A 54 5.27 5.87 8.90
CA GLY A 54 6.51 6.66 8.77
C GLY A 54 7.13 7.17 10.09
N SER A 55 7.73 8.36 10.05
CA SER A 55 8.31 9.05 11.20
C SER A 55 7.32 9.31 12.36
N LEU A 56 6.02 9.18 12.13
CA LEU A 56 4.95 9.40 13.11
C LEU A 56 4.64 8.15 13.95
N ALA A 57 4.98 6.95 13.47
CA ALA A 57 4.79 5.71 14.20
C ALA A 57 5.55 5.70 15.54
N ALA A 58 6.75 6.29 15.58
CA ALA A 58 7.55 6.45 16.79
C ALA A 58 7.00 7.50 17.76
N TYR A 59 6.20 8.47 17.29
CA TYR A 59 5.60 9.49 18.14
C TYR A 59 4.37 9.00 18.92
N ALA A 60 3.73 7.93 18.45
CA ALA A 60 2.50 7.40 19.02
C ALA A 60 2.72 6.37 20.15
N THR A 61 3.87 5.69 20.18
CA THR A 61 4.09 4.53 21.07
C THR A 61 4.26 4.88 22.55
N ALA A 62 4.69 6.10 22.88
CA ALA A 62 4.99 6.51 24.26
C ALA A 62 4.04 7.61 24.81
N LYS A 63 3.01 8.01 24.05
CA LYS A 63 2.10 9.09 24.47
C LYS A 63 0.70 8.52 24.74
N PRO A 64 0.12 8.77 25.94
CA PRO A 64 -1.27 8.42 26.17
C PRO A 64 -2.15 9.21 25.20
N PHE A 65 -3.26 8.59 24.78
CA PHE A 65 -4.22 9.25 23.92
C PHE A 65 -4.72 10.54 24.59
N PRO A 66 -4.75 11.69 23.88
CA PRO A 66 -5.10 12.96 24.49
C PRO A 66 -6.54 12.98 24.99
N SER A 67 -6.75 13.66 26.11
CA SER A 67 -8.09 13.90 26.65
C SER A 67 -8.90 14.84 25.75
N ARG A 68 -10.22 14.85 25.93
CA ARG A 68 -11.14 15.71 25.18
C ARG A 68 -10.77 17.20 25.23
N ARG A 69 -10.27 17.67 26.38
CA ARG A 69 -9.81 19.04 26.56
C ARG A 69 -8.54 19.33 25.73
N GLN A 70 -7.56 18.43 25.78
CA GLN A 70 -6.31 18.55 25.03
C GLN A 70 -6.54 18.51 23.51
N MET A 71 -7.51 17.71 23.05
CA MET A 71 -7.91 17.70 21.63
C MET A 71 -8.53 19.03 21.20
N HIS A 72 -9.39 19.64 22.02
CA HIS A 72 -9.96 20.95 21.73
C HIS A 72 -8.93 22.07 21.72
N GLU A 73 -7.98 22.07 22.66
CA GLU A 73 -6.89 23.05 22.71
C GLU A 73 -5.96 22.91 21.49
N ALA A 74 -5.57 21.68 21.11
CA ALA A 74 -4.76 21.44 19.92
C ALA A 74 -5.48 21.85 18.62
N PHE A 75 -6.78 21.60 18.54
CA PHE A 75 -7.60 22.03 17.40
C PHE A 75 -7.64 23.56 17.28
N ALA A 76 -7.87 24.26 18.39
CA ALA A 76 -7.88 25.73 18.41
C ALA A 76 -6.52 26.33 18.00
N LEU A 77 -5.41 25.76 18.49
CA LEU A 77 -4.04 26.16 18.12
C LEU A 77 -3.72 25.91 16.64
N GLY A 78 -4.25 24.82 16.08
CA GLY A 78 -4.08 24.50 14.66
C GLY A 78 -4.77 25.51 13.75
N MET A 79 -5.98 25.96 14.13
CA MET A 79 -6.74 26.93 13.34
C MET A 79 -6.20 28.37 13.45
N SER A 80 -5.44 28.70 14.51
CA SER A 80 -4.83 30.03 14.67
C SER A 80 -3.53 30.23 13.87
N ASN A 81 -2.96 29.19 13.28
CA ASN A 81 -1.71 29.25 12.51
C ASN A 81 -1.95 29.29 10.97
N GLU A 82 -3.18 29.52 10.51
CA GLU A 82 -3.55 29.66 9.08
C GLU A 82 -3.75 31.13 8.63
N THR A 83 -3.10 32.10 9.26
CA THR A 83 -3.07 33.52 8.83
C THR A 83 -1.65 34.03 8.71
#